data_AF-A0A7L9BHP6-F1
#
_entry.id   AF-A0A7L9BHP6-F1
#
_cell.length_a   1.000
_cell.length_b   1.000
_cell.length_c   1.000
_cell.angle_alpha   90.00
_cell.angle_beta   90.00
_cell.angle_gamma   90.00
#
_symmetry.space_group_name_H-M   'P 1'
#
loop_
_entity.id
_entity.type
_entity.pdbx_description
1 polymer ?
#
loop_
_entity_poly.entity_id
_entity_poly.type
_entity_poly.pdbx_seq_one_letter_code
_entity_poly.pdbx_strand_id
1 'polypeptide(L)'
;MKTVMRKYMNMRNVARAGAILLVAFWACEDPEYITAVPNPQPSGFSANFLFVNAAPDAPSLDMYINNVKTGTSAAFGAGQTGYTNVQITSGGAGGFTANTNIRAKASSGTIGGVLGSSDVIYRAGNNNTNNFAAINGARYTLFALDTISRPKPVRKLNASNFGDTTFFNPLTGTYISVVEKAALPPAQRAKVVPIGVVPLGASDPGGVRFYLLRDNYPAFTSPNTTQSAIRLVQASPRNYTEPLWVRLNPVSTGSIISLGTSVPYILSFANPNGTANFTPSVGSRTVTGTGINFTLQNTNIASVPNDYRIEVSKDAGFTQIIYTSDPVQFLLDKVYTVVIRGVEGGTGNRALGATVVQHN
;
A
#
# COMPACT_ATOMS: atom_id res chain seq x y z
N MET A 1 -74.12 12.41 30.40
CA MET A 1 -73.17 13.51 30.67
C MET A 1 -71.75 12.96 30.61
N LYS A 2 -71.03 13.18 29.49
CA LYS A 2 -69.64 12.72 29.30
C LYS A 2 -68.71 13.91 29.53
N THR A 3 -67.97 13.88 30.63
CA THR A 3 -67.01 14.93 30.99
C THR A 3 -65.70 14.65 30.26
N VAL A 4 -65.42 15.44 29.22
CA VAL A 4 -64.16 15.42 28.46
C VAL A 4 -63.12 16.23 29.24
N MET A 5 -62.18 15.54 29.87
CA MET A 5 -61.06 16.16 30.58
C MET A 5 -59.92 16.45 29.58
N ARG A 6 -59.87 17.69 29.06
CA ARG A 6 -58.74 18.19 28.27
C ARG A 6 -57.54 18.42 29.19
N LYS A 7 -56.56 17.53 29.12
CA LYS A 7 -55.27 17.64 29.81
C LYS A 7 -54.42 18.66 29.05
N TYR A 8 -54.36 19.90 29.53
CA TYR A 8 -53.46 20.93 29.00
C TYR A 8 -52.03 20.52 29.29
N MET A 9 -51.34 20.06 28.25
CA MET A 9 -49.91 19.79 28.30
C MET A 9 -49.17 21.13 28.43
N ASN A 10 -48.52 21.32 29.58
CA ASN A 10 -47.88 22.57 29.97
C ASN A 10 -46.76 22.93 28.96
N MET A 11 -47.04 23.89 28.09
CA MET A 11 -46.18 24.32 26.97
C MET A 11 -44.75 24.69 27.40
N ARG A 12 -44.54 25.03 28.68
CA ARG A 12 -43.21 25.26 29.28
C ARG A 12 -42.32 24.00 29.32
N ASN A 13 -42.91 22.81 29.43
CA ASN A 13 -42.13 21.56 29.45
C ASN A 13 -41.76 21.07 28.04
N VAL A 14 -42.58 21.40 27.03
CA VAL A 14 -42.28 21.09 25.61
C VAL A 14 -41.14 21.97 25.09
N ALA A 15 -41.10 23.26 25.48
CA ALA A 15 -40.01 24.16 25.11
C ALA A 15 -38.65 23.76 25.74
N ARG A 16 -38.66 23.19 26.95
CA ARG A 16 -37.42 22.68 27.60
C ARG A 16 -36.90 21.39 26.97
N ALA A 17 -37.77 20.53 26.45
CA ALA A 17 -37.35 19.34 25.71
C ALA A 17 -36.78 19.66 24.32
N GLY A 18 -37.24 20.74 23.67
CA GLY A 18 -36.74 21.18 22.37
C GLY A 18 -35.33 21.79 22.39
N ALA A 19 -34.95 22.47 23.48
CA ALA A 19 -33.64 23.13 23.59
C ALA A 19 -32.47 22.17 23.85
N ILE A 20 -32.73 20.97 24.39
CA ILE A 20 -31.68 19.97 24.67
C ILE A 20 -31.31 19.15 23.41
N LEU A 21 -32.18 19.10 22.40
CA LEU A 21 -31.91 18.36 21.16
C LEU A 21 -31.07 19.13 20.13
N LEU A 22 -30.83 20.43 20.34
CA LEU A 22 -30.13 21.30 19.38
C LEU A 22 -28.62 21.44 19.63
N VAL A 23 -28.08 20.89 20.72
CA VAL A 23 -26.65 21.00 21.08
C VAL A 23 -25.87 19.71 20.77
N ALA A 24 -26.45 18.74 20.06
CA ALA A 24 -25.77 17.48 19.73
C ALA A 24 -25.15 17.43 18.31
N PHE A 25 -25.17 18.55 17.56
CA PHE A 25 -24.48 18.67 16.27
C PHE A 25 -23.13 19.39 16.39
N TRP A 26 -22.41 19.21 17.51
CA TRP A 26 -21.01 19.58 17.53
C TRP A 26 -20.28 18.67 16.55
N ALA A 27 -19.89 19.29 15.45
CA ALA A 27 -19.07 18.72 14.41
C ALA A 27 -17.96 17.89 15.05
N CYS A 28 -17.85 16.63 14.61
CA CYS A 28 -16.62 15.88 14.76
C CYS A 28 -15.63 16.55 13.79
N GLU A 29 -15.15 17.75 14.14
CA GLU A 29 -13.96 18.31 13.51
C GLU A 29 -12.86 17.29 13.74
N ASP A 30 -12.24 16.86 12.64
CA ASP A 30 -11.03 16.05 12.72
C ASP A 30 -10.08 16.84 13.64
N PRO A 31 -9.60 16.25 14.75
CA PRO A 31 -8.85 16.98 15.75
C PRO A 31 -7.73 17.75 15.07
N GLU A 32 -7.57 19.03 15.40
CA GLU A 32 -6.52 19.90 14.86
C GLU A 32 -5.18 19.16 14.95
N TYR A 33 -4.71 18.68 13.80
CA TYR A 33 -3.43 18.02 13.72
C TYR A 33 -2.39 19.08 14.04
N ILE A 34 -1.57 18.83 15.07
CA ILE A 34 -0.46 19.71 15.46
C ILE A 34 0.31 20.06 14.18
N THR A 35 0.22 21.32 13.75
CA THR A 35 0.96 21.81 12.60
C THR A 35 2.44 21.66 12.93
N ALA A 36 3.16 20.88 12.13
CA ALA A 36 4.59 20.66 12.36
C ALA A 36 5.29 22.02 12.43
N VAL A 37 5.81 22.37 13.62
CA VAL A 37 6.65 23.57 13.78
C VAL A 37 7.94 23.27 13.01
N PRO A 38 8.29 24.06 11.97
CA PRO A 38 9.54 23.87 11.25
C PRO A 38 10.70 23.99 12.23
N ASN A 39 11.58 22.99 12.28
CA ASN A 39 12.83 23.12 13.04
C ASN A 39 13.68 24.20 12.34
N PRO A 40 13.97 25.34 12.99
CA PRO A 40 14.70 26.44 12.35
C PRO A 40 16.19 26.12 12.15
N GLN A 41 16.70 25.05 12.75
CA GLN A 41 18.07 24.59 12.54
C GLN A 41 18.11 23.62 11.36
N PRO A 42 18.87 23.90 10.29
CA PRO A 42 19.06 22.96 9.19
C PRO A 42 19.72 21.69 9.75
N SER A 43 18.97 20.60 9.79
CA SER A 43 19.50 19.29 10.12
C SER A 43 20.48 18.87 9.04
N GLY A 44 21.72 18.52 9.38
CA GLY A 44 22.67 17.92 8.44
C GLY A 44 22.35 16.47 8.05
N PHE A 45 21.13 16.00 8.36
CA PHE A 45 20.69 14.65 8.10
C PHE A 45 19.90 14.59 6.79
N SER A 46 20.16 13.56 6.00
CA SER A 46 19.42 13.31 4.77
C SER A 46 19.10 11.83 4.61
N ALA A 47 18.05 11.51 3.87
CA ALA A 47 17.75 10.16 3.44
C ALA A 47 17.39 10.16 1.95
N ASN A 48 17.45 8.99 1.33
CA ASN A 48 17.27 8.82 -0.09
C ASN A 48 15.95 8.08 -0.34
N PHE A 49 15.09 8.62 -1.21
CA PHE A 49 13.77 8.03 -1.50
C PHE A 49 13.60 7.77 -2.99
N LEU A 50 13.05 6.60 -3.31
CA LEU A 50 12.62 6.22 -4.65
C LEU A 50 11.13 5.87 -4.60
N PHE A 51 10.36 6.35 -5.57
CA PHE A 51 8.91 6.13 -5.62
C PHE A 51 8.49 5.23 -6.79
N VAL A 52 7.52 4.36 -6.54
CA VAL A 52 6.92 3.45 -7.51
C VAL A 52 5.41 3.54 -7.42
N ASN A 53 4.74 3.79 -8.55
CA ASN A 53 3.29 3.79 -8.61
C ASN A 53 2.76 2.46 -9.14
N ALA A 54 2.28 1.60 -8.25
CA ALA A 54 1.66 0.32 -8.58
C ALA A 54 0.15 0.29 -8.29
N ALA A 55 -0.48 1.46 -8.11
CA ALA A 55 -1.93 1.59 -7.93
C ALA A 55 -2.66 1.59 -9.29
N PRO A 56 -3.47 0.56 -9.63
CA PRO A 56 -3.89 0.26 -11.01
C PRO A 56 -4.86 1.24 -11.67
N ASP A 57 -5.53 2.07 -10.90
CA ASP A 57 -6.46 3.10 -11.34
C ASP A 57 -6.01 4.51 -10.91
N ALA A 58 -4.83 4.64 -10.29
CA ALA A 58 -4.28 5.94 -9.96
C ALA A 58 -3.75 6.67 -11.20
N PRO A 59 -3.99 7.98 -11.34
CA PRO A 59 -3.27 8.81 -12.30
C PRO A 59 -1.76 8.85 -11.96
N SER A 60 -0.98 9.55 -12.78
CA SER A 60 0.42 9.82 -12.44
C SER A 60 0.52 10.55 -11.10
N LEU A 61 1.39 10.06 -10.22
CA LEU A 61 1.54 10.54 -8.84
C LEU A 61 2.85 11.31 -8.67
N ASP A 62 2.74 12.50 -8.09
CA ASP A 62 3.86 13.27 -7.57
C ASP A 62 4.12 12.90 -6.12
N MET A 63 5.37 12.56 -5.81
CA MET A 63 5.75 12.17 -4.47
C MET A 63 6.41 13.34 -3.74
N TYR A 64 6.07 13.54 -2.47
CA TYR A 64 6.58 14.60 -1.62
C TYR A 64 7.07 14.04 -0.29
N ILE A 65 8.31 14.37 0.08
CA ILE A 65 8.90 14.06 1.38
C ILE A 65 9.21 15.38 2.07
N ASN A 66 8.66 15.60 3.28
CA ASN A 66 8.78 16.87 4.01
C ASN A 66 8.43 18.09 3.13
N ASN A 67 7.36 17.95 2.33
CA ASN A 67 6.88 18.93 1.33
C ASN A 67 7.84 19.21 0.16
N VAL A 68 8.95 18.48 0.04
CA VAL A 68 9.85 18.53 -1.11
C VAL A 68 9.41 17.49 -2.13
N LYS A 69 9.09 17.90 -3.36
CA LYS A 69 8.78 16.98 -4.45
C LYS A 69 10.01 16.11 -4.77
N THR A 70 9.85 14.80 -4.75
CA THR A 70 10.90 13.84 -5.09
C THR A 70 10.73 13.41 -6.53
N GLY A 71 11.76 13.62 -7.36
CA GLY A 71 11.80 13.15 -8.74
C GLY A 71 10.66 13.62 -9.65
N THR A 72 10.46 12.88 -10.75
CA THR A 72 9.36 13.08 -11.70
C THR A 72 8.10 12.35 -11.23
N SER A 73 6.93 12.77 -11.76
CA SER A 73 5.67 12.07 -11.56
C SER A 73 5.79 10.62 -12.05
N ALA A 74 5.27 9.66 -11.28
CA ALA A 74 5.25 8.26 -11.66
C ALA A 74 3.85 7.86 -12.17
N ALA A 75 3.75 7.55 -13.45
CA ALA A 75 2.57 6.92 -14.04
C ALA A 75 2.32 5.52 -13.45
N PHE A 76 1.11 5.00 -13.59
CA PHE A 76 0.84 3.63 -13.17
C PHE A 76 1.78 2.64 -13.85
N GLY A 77 2.38 1.75 -13.05
CA GLY A 77 3.35 0.78 -13.52
C GLY A 77 4.73 1.36 -13.80
N ALA A 78 5.00 2.60 -13.40
CA ALA A 78 6.31 3.23 -13.50
C ALA A 78 6.91 3.47 -12.10
N GLY A 79 8.24 3.41 -12.05
CA GLY A 79 9.05 3.87 -10.93
C GLY A 79 9.94 5.03 -11.35
N GLN A 80 10.43 5.79 -10.38
CA GLN A 80 11.48 6.77 -10.61
C GLN A 80 12.79 6.07 -10.99
N THR A 81 13.62 6.75 -11.79
CA THR A 81 14.89 6.20 -12.31
C THR A 81 16.07 6.31 -11.34
N GLY A 82 15.84 6.87 -10.15
CA GLY A 82 16.87 7.05 -9.14
C GLY A 82 16.31 7.59 -7.83
N TYR A 83 17.15 7.58 -6.81
CA TYR A 83 16.79 8.12 -5.51
C TYR A 83 16.91 9.65 -5.49
N THR A 84 15.94 10.28 -4.85
CA THR A 84 16.04 11.69 -4.47
C THR A 84 16.56 11.80 -3.04
N ASN A 85 17.63 12.57 -2.84
CA ASN A 85 18.10 12.92 -1.51
C ASN A 85 17.19 14.01 -0.90
N VAL A 86 16.71 13.77 0.31
CA VAL A 86 15.82 14.70 1.03
C VAL A 86 16.35 14.92 2.44
N GLN A 87 16.36 16.18 2.86
CA GLN A 87 16.72 16.55 4.22
C GLN A 87 15.66 16.06 5.21
N ILE A 88 16.11 15.48 6.33
CA ILE A 88 15.25 14.91 7.37
C ILE A 88 15.55 15.54 8.73
N THR A 89 14.52 15.72 9.55
CA THR A 89 14.61 16.52 10.78
C THR A 89 15.38 15.85 11.92
N SER A 90 15.70 14.54 11.82
CA SER A 90 16.50 13.83 12.81
C SER A 90 17.26 12.64 12.20
N GLY A 91 18.26 12.13 12.92
CA GLY A 91 19.08 10.99 12.48
C GLY A 91 18.40 9.62 12.58
N GLY A 92 17.14 9.54 13.03
CA GLY A 92 16.36 8.30 13.11
C GLY A 92 16.77 7.29 14.19
N ALA A 93 17.83 7.55 14.97
CA ALA A 93 18.27 6.71 16.09
C ALA A 93 18.06 7.43 17.44
N GLY A 94 17.47 6.75 18.43
CA GLY A 94 17.52 7.19 19.83
C GLY A 94 16.31 7.95 20.40
N GLY A 95 15.08 7.65 19.96
CA GLY A 95 13.87 8.12 20.67
C GLY A 95 13.39 9.55 20.34
N PHE A 96 14.00 10.21 19.36
CA PHE A 96 13.43 11.44 18.79
C PHE A 96 12.24 11.11 17.89
N THR A 97 11.11 11.80 18.11
CA THR A 97 9.91 11.72 17.27
C THR A 97 10.18 12.33 15.89
N ALA A 98 10.90 11.61 15.04
CA ALA A 98 11.14 12.05 13.67
C ALA A 98 9.83 12.03 12.88
N ASN A 99 9.49 13.17 12.26
CA ASN A 99 8.26 13.37 11.52
C ASN A 99 8.55 13.44 10.01
N THR A 100 9.03 12.35 9.41
CA THR A 100 9.16 12.34 7.95
C THR A 100 7.75 12.31 7.35
N ASN A 101 7.31 13.46 6.82
CA ASN A 101 6.03 13.56 6.14
C ASN A 101 6.18 12.96 4.74
N ILE A 102 5.37 11.97 4.43
CA ILE A 102 5.35 11.29 3.14
C ILE A 102 3.96 11.53 2.55
N ARG A 103 3.90 12.11 1.35
CA ARG A 103 2.64 12.44 0.68
C ARG A 103 2.76 12.16 -0.81
N ALA A 104 1.75 11.54 -1.42
CA ALA A 104 1.59 11.57 -2.87
C ALA A 104 0.48 12.54 -3.25
N LYS A 105 0.64 13.21 -4.40
CA LYS A 105 -0.39 14.03 -5.02
C LYS A 105 -0.67 13.53 -6.42
N ALA A 106 -1.92 13.58 -6.85
CA ALA A 106 -2.24 13.39 -8.25
C ALA A 106 -1.62 14.54 -9.06
N SER A 107 -0.89 14.21 -10.13
CA SER A 107 -0.48 15.22 -11.12
C SER A 107 -1.69 15.85 -11.83
N SER A 108 -2.80 15.12 -11.89
CA SER A 108 -4.13 15.57 -12.31
C SER A 108 -5.21 14.69 -11.70
N GLY A 109 -6.40 15.24 -11.47
CA GLY A 109 -7.55 14.50 -10.91
C GLY A 109 -7.45 14.22 -9.40
N THR A 110 -8.23 13.25 -8.94
CA THR A 110 -8.32 12.84 -7.52
C THR A 110 -7.74 11.43 -7.33
N ILE A 111 -7.04 11.19 -6.22
CA ILE A 111 -6.36 9.90 -5.94
C ILE A 111 -7.01 9.08 -4.82
N GLY A 112 -8.29 9.35 -4.55
CA GLY A 112 -9.10 8.65 -3.54
C GLY A 112 -8.84 9.17 -2.12
N GLY A 113 -9.80 8.91 -1.22
CA GLY A 113 -9.83 9.45 0.15
C GLY A 113 -11.15 10.13 0.49
N VAL A 114 -11.50 10.22 1.79
CA VAL A 114 -12.77 10.75 2.35
C VAL A 114 -13.15 12.16 1.87
N LEU A 115 -12.26 12.91 1.23
CA LEU A 115 -12.47 14.33 0.93
C LEU A 115 -12.34 14.72 -0.54
N GLY A 116 -12.17 13.75 -1.46
CA GLY A 116 -11.87 14.11 -2.86
C GLY A 116 -10.57 14.92 -2.99
N SER A 117 -9.66 14.78 -2.02
CA SER A 117 -8.38 15.48 -2.03
C SER A 117 -7.50 14.95 -3.16
N SER A 118 -6.74 15.86 -3.77
CA SER A 118 -5.65 15.53 -4.68
C SER A 118 -4.47 14.83 -3.99
N ASP A 119 -4.52 14.72 -2.66
CA ASP A 119 -3.40 14.34 -1.81
C ASP A 119 -3.74 13.08 -1.01
N VAL A 120 -2.84 12.10 -1.01
CA VAL A 120 -2.86 10.94 -0.10
C VAL A 120 -1.63 11.04 0.79
N ILE A 121 -1.88 11.04 2.09
CA ILE A 121 -0.83 11.16 3.10
C ILE A 121 -0.49 9.76 3.59
N TYR A 122 0.80 9.45 3.66
CA TYR A 122 1.30 8.26 4.32
C TYR A 122 0.99 8.35 5.81
N ARG A 123 0.33 7.32 6.32
CA ARG A 123 -0.05 7.20 7.72
C ARG A 123 0.61 5.96 8.27
N ALA A 124 1.64 6.11 9.11
CA ALA A 124 2.30 4.98 9.73
C ALA A 124 1.48 4.47 10.91
N GLY A 125 1.43 3.15 11.06
CA GLY A 125 0.80 2.52 12.21
C GLY A 125 -0.72 2.46 12.14
N ASN A 126 -1.28 1.95 13.22
CA ASN A 126 -2.63 1.45 13.29
C ASN A 126 -3.69 2.46 13.71
N ASN A 127 -3.26 3.45 14.48
CA ASN A 127 -4.07 4.50 15.07
C ASN A 127 -3.80 5.86 14.42
N ASN A 128 -3.01 5.90 13.34
CA ASN A 128 -2.66 7.13 12.63
C ASN A 128 -1.89 8.15 13.51
N THR A 129 -1.28 7.73 14.62
CA THR A 129 -0.51 8.64 15.51
C THR A 129 1.00 8.58 15.28
N ASN A 130 1.50 7.57 14.56
CA ASN A 130 2.93 7.36 14.44
C ASN A 130 3.42 7.88 13.08
N ASN A 131 4.35 8.82 13.12
CA ASN A 131 5.05 9.26 11.91
C ASN A 131 6.17 8.28 11.55
N PHE A 132 6.45 8.15 10.25
CA PHE A 132 7.64 7.45 9.81
C PHE A 132 8.89 8.25 10.16
N ALA A 133 9.90 7.56 10.67
CA ALA A 133 11.19 8.13 11.03
C ALA A 133 12.27 7.62 10.08
N ALA A 134 12.67 8.46 9.12
CA ALA A 134 13.79 8.15 8.26
C ALA A 134 15.11 8.11 9.05
N ILE A 135 16.02 7.22 8.64
CA ILE A 135 17.37 7.09 9.19
C ILE A 135 18.33 7.89 8.30
N ASN A 136 19.25 8.63 8.91
CA ASN A 136 20.27 9.37 8.16
C ASN A 136 21.10 8.43 7.26
N GLY A 137 21.27 8.82 5.99
CA GLY A 137 21.98 8.09 4.96
C GLY A 137 21.22 6.88 4.37
N ALA A 138 20.08 6.49 4.95
CA ALA A 138 19.35 5.33 4.48
C ALA A 138 18.68 5.55 3.11
N ARG A 139 18.37 4.44 2.44
CA ARG A 139 17.64 4.40 1.18
C ARG A 139 16.29 3.75 1.41
N TYR A 140 15.25 4.30 0.80
CA TYR A 140 13.91 3.79 0.89
C TYR A 140 13.23 3.72 -0.46
N THR A 141 12.50 2.63 -0.70
CA THR A 141 11.57 2.54 -1.82
C THR A 141 10.14 2.58 -1.29
N LEU A 142 9.37 3.54 -1.81
CA LEU A 142 7.97 3.71 -1.50
C LEU A 142 7.11 3.25 -2.68
N PHE A 143 6.21 2.32 -2.42
CA PHE A 143 5.25 1.83 -3.40
C PHE A 143 3.88 2.40 -3.07
N ALA A 144 3.26 3.11 -4.02
CA ALA A 144 1.82 3.34 -4.01
C ALA A 144 1.12 2.07 -4.51
N LEU A 145 0.15 1.59 -3.74
CA LEU A 145 -0.55 0.32 -3.90
C LEU A 145 -2.06 0.55 -3.78
N ASP A 146 -2.83 -0.51 -4.05
CA ASP A 146 -4.30 -0.53 -3.94
C ASP A 146 -4.97 0.43 -4.94
N THR A 147 -6.31 0.43 -4.96
CA THR A 147 -7.09 1.19 -5.95
C THR A 147 -7.51 2.58 -5.45
N ILE A 148 -7.61 3.60 -6.32
CA ILE A 148 -8.21 4.91 -5.98
C ILE A 148 -9.72 4.81 -5.78
N SER A 149 -10.36 3.93 -6.53
CA SER A 149 -11.80 3.65 -6.50
C SER A 149 -12.23 2.85 -5.28
N ARG A 150 -11.26 2.47 -4.45
CA ARG A 150 -11.44 1.79 -3.19
C ARG A 150 -12.42 2.55 -2.29
N PRO A 151 -13.65 2.02 -2.10
CA PRO A 151 -14.67 2.70 -1.31
C PRO A 151 -14.20 2.90 0.13
N LYS A 152 -14.71 3.92 0.83
CA LYS A 152 -14.52 4.00 2.28
C LYS A 152 -15.05 2.71 2.91
N PRO A 153 -14.27 1.98 3.73
CA PRO A 153 -14.78 0.86 4.49
C PRO A 153 -16.04 1.28 5.25
N VAL A 154 -17.16 0.66 4.93
CA VAL A 154 -18.41 0.89 5.64
C VAL A 154 -18.24 0.19 6.98
N ARG A 155 -18.31 0.94 8.09
CA ARG A 155 -18.39 0.36 9.42
C ARG A 155 -19.73 -0.37 9.52
N LYS A 156 -19.76 -1.62 9.06
CA LYS A 156 -20.87 -2.52 9.31
C LYS A 156 -20.61 -3.17 10.66
N LEU A 157 -21.55 -2.98 11.56
CA LEU A 157 -21.53 -3.64 12.86
C LEU A 157 -21.98 -5.09 12.65
N ASN A 158 -21.32 -6.04 13.32
CA ASN A 158 -21.83 -7.40 13.39
C ASN A 158 -23.08 -7.46 14.29
N ALA A 159 -23.70 -8.65 14.40
CA ALA A 159 -24.88 -8.85 15.25
C ALA A 159 -24.66 -8.49 16.73
N SER A 160 -23.39 -8.44 17.16
CA SER A 160 -22.97 -8.06 18.52
C SER A 160 -22.55 -6.60 18.65
N ASN A 161 -22.84 -5.75 17.65
CA ASN A 161 -22.47 -4.33 17.60
C ASN A 161 -20.96 -4.02 17.64
N PHE A 162 -20.10 -4.98 17.27
CA PHE A 162 -18.66 -4.74 17.11
C PHE A 162 -18.32 -4.50 15.64
N GLY A 163 -17.18 -3.84 15.38
CA GLY A 163 -16.67 -3.63 14.04
C GLY A 163 -16.46 -4.96 13.32
N ASP A 164 -17.11 -5.15 12.18
CA ASP A 164 -16.98 -6.36 11.38
C ASP A 164 -15.70 -6.35 10.54
N THR A 165 -15.20 -7.53 10.17
CA THR A 165 -14.08 -7.64 9.22
C THR A 165 -14.55 -7.22 7.84
N THR A 166 -13.87 -6.26 7.24
CA THR A 166 -14.16 -5.81 5.88
C THR A 166 -13.32 -6.61 4.88
N PHE A 167 -13.92 -7.04 3.78
CA PHE A 167 -13.23 -7.70 2.66
C PHE A 167 -13.30 -6.82 1.42
N PHE A 168 -12.21 -6.73 0.66
CA PHE A 168 -12.19 -6.13 -0.66
C PHE A 168 -12.46 -7.21 -1.70
N ASN A 169 -13.46 -7.00 -2.54
CA ASN A 169 -13.73 -7.84 -3.71
C ASN A 169 -12.99 -7.24 -4.92
N PRO A 170 -11.85 -7.84 -5.35
CA PRO A 170 -11.05 -7.26 -6.43
C PRO A 170 -11.75 -7.28 -7.80
N LEU A 171 -12.75 -8.15 -7.98
CA LEU A 171 -13.50 -8.25 -9.23
C LEU A 171 -14.47 -7.09 -9.41
N THR A 172 -15.20 -6.73 -8.34
CA THR A 172 -16.17 -5.63 -8.36
C THR A 172 -15.56 -4.30 -7.94
N GLY A 173 -14.39 -4.31 -7.29
CA GLY A 173 -13.79 -3.13 -6.66
C GLY A 173 -14.54 -2.67 -5.40
N THR A 174 -15.43 -3.49 -4.83
CA THR A 174 -16.26 -3.09 -3.69
C THR A 174 -15.81 -3.74 -2.37
N TYR A 175 -16.09 -3.06 -1.26
CA TYR A 175 -15.99 -3.68 0.06
C TYR A 175 -17.27 -4.39 0.45
N ILE A 176 -17.11 -5.51 1.13
CA ILE A 176 -18.21 -6.33 1.62
C ILE A 176 -17.98 -6.71 3.08
N SER A 177 -19.05 -6.82 3.86
CA SER A 177 -19.01 -7.36 5.23
C SER A 177 -18.78 -8.87 5.24
N VAL A 178 -18.65 -9.46 6.43
CA VAL A 178 -18.68 -10.92 6.59
C VAL A 178 -19.99 -11.50 6.06
N VAL A 179 -21.13 -10.83 6.29
CA VAL A 179 -22.45 -11.26 5.82
C VAL A 179 -22.53 -11.25 4.29
N GLU A 180 -22.09 -10.16 3.66
CA GLU A 180 -22.08 -10.04 2.20
C GLU A 180 -21.10 -11.02 1.56
N LYS A 181 -19.93 -11.24 2.18
CA LYS A 181 -18.99 -12.30 1.78
C LYS A 181 -19.63 -13.69 1.84
N ALA A 182 -20.38 -13.98 2.90
CA ALA A 182 -21.08 -15.25 3.06
C ALA A 182 -22.21 -15.44 2.03
N ALA A 183 -22.78 -14.36 1.50
CA ALA A 183 -23.75 -14.40 0.42
C ALA A 183 -23.12 -14.62 -0.98
N LEU A 184 -21.82 -14.39 -1.15
CA LEU A 184 -21.15 -14.64 -2.44
C LEU A 184 -21.05 -16.13 -2.78
N PRO A 185 -21.10 -16.50 -4.08
CA PRO A 185 -20.78 -17.84 -4.55
C PRO A 185 -19.39 -18.30 -4.07
N PRO A 186 -19.16 -19.60 -3.78
CA PRO A 186 -17.90 -20.09 -3.24
C PRO A 186 -16.65 -19.65 -4.03
N ALA A 187 -16.73 -19.68 -5.37
CA ALA A 187 -15.63 -19.27 -6.24
C ALA A 187 -15.27 -17.77 -6.13
N GLN A 188 -16.24 -16.90 -5.85
CA GLN A 188 -15.99 -15.47 -5.62
C GLN A 188 -15.53 -15.21 -4.19
N ARG A 189 -16.10 -15.94 -3.22
CA ARG A 189 -15.73 -15.85 -1.80
C ARG A 189 -14.25 -16.17 -1.57
N ALA A 190 -13.68 -17.07 -2.35
CA ALA A 190 -12.25 -17.40 -2.30
C ALA A 190 -11.35 -16.24 -2.77
N LYS A 191 -11.86 -15.34 -3.63
CA LYS A 191 -11.08 -14.26 -4.24
C LYS A 191 -11.10 -12.95 -3.47
N VAL A 192 -11.97 -12.81 -2.47
CA VAL A 192 -12.01 -11.57 -1.69
C VAL A 192 -10.79 -11.46 -0.79
N VAL A 193 -10.14 -10.30 -0.81
CA VAL A 193 -8.97 -10.02 0.00
C VAL A 193 -9.48 -9.50 1.33
N PRO A 194 -9.19 -10.16 2.44
CA PRO A 194 -9.61 -9.63 3.70
C PRO A 194 -8.72 -8.43 4.05
N ILE A 195 -9.35 -7.35 4.50
CA ILE A 195 -8.65 -6.08 4.72
C ILE A 195 -8.41 -5.94 6.22
N GLY A 196 -9.41 -6.23 7.05
CA GLY A 196 -9.31 -6.29 8.51
C GLY A 196 -10.51 -5.64 9.17
N VAL A 197 -10.46 -5.46 10.49
CA VAL A 197 -11.48 -4.69 11.24
C VAL A 197 -11.08 -3.22 11.23
N VAL A 198 -12.05 -2.31 11.05
CA VAL A 198 -11.86 -0.87 11.27
C VAL A 198 -12.19 -0.55 12.74
N PRO A 199 -11.21 -0.18 13.57
CA PRO A 199 -11.45 0.10 14.99
C PRO A 199 -12.44 1.25 15.19
N LEU A 200 -13.14 1.22 16.33
CA LEU A 200 -13.92 2.36 16.78
C LEU A 200 -13.00 3.59 16.89
N GLY A 201 -13.43 4.73 16.35
CA GLY A 201 -12.63 5.96 16.29
C GLY A 201 -11.66 6.11 15.09
N ALA A 202 -11.35 5.04 14.34
CA ALA A 202 -10.48 5.12 13.17
C ALA A 202 -11.25 5.30 11.85
N SER A 203 -10.92 6.31 11.04
CA SER A 203 -11.41 6.42 9.66
C SER A 203 -10.34 5.83 8.71
N ASP A 204 -10.68 4.77 7.96
CA ASP A 204 -9.93 4.47 6.74
C ASP A 204 -10.46 5.42 5.67
N PRO A 205 -9.64 6.32 5.11
CA PRO A 205 -10.12 7.25 4.10
C PRO A 205 -10.54 6.56 2.78
N GLY A 206 -10.23 5.27 2.57
CA GLY A 206 -10.28 4.67 1.24
C GLY A 206 -9.03 5.05 0.43
N GLY A 207 -9.03 4.76 -0.87
CA GLY A 207 -7.95 5.14 -1.80
C GLY A 207 -6.61 4.38 -1.68
N VAL A 208 -5.56 4.97 -2.28
CA VAL A 208 -4.20 4.42 -2.36
C VAL A 208 -3.59 4.18 -0.97
N ARG A 209 -2.86 3.07 -0.82
CA ARG A 209 -2.01 2.81 0.34
C ARG A 209 -0.54 2.86 -0.04
N PHE A 210 0.32 3.07 0.93
CA PHE A 210 1.75 3.00 0.71
C PHE A 210 2.40 1.81 1.41
N TYR A 211 3.40 1.26 0.76
CA TYR A 211 4.33 0.29 1.32
C TYR A 211 5.74 0.86 1.23
N LEU A 212 6.42 0.98 2.37
CA LEU A 212 7.76 1.55 2.48
C LEU A 212 8.75 0.46 2.88
N LEU A 213 9.78 0.29 2.06
CA LEU A 213 10.91 -0.60 2.30
C LEU A 213 12.17 0.20 2.52
N ARG A 214 12.98 -0.20 3.51
CA ARG A 214 14.38 0.22 3.57
C ARG A 214 15.18 -0.66 2.62
N ASP A 215 15.96 -0.04 1.75
CA ASP A 215 16.78 -0.74 0.77
C ASP A 215 18.16 -1.01 1.35
N ASN A 216 18.60 -2.26 1.22
CA ASN A 216 19.95 -2.69 1.53
C ASN A 216 20.51 -3.45 0.34
N TYR A 217 21.52 -2.89 -0.32
CA TYR A 217 22.09 -3.52 -1.51
C TYR A 217 23.08 -4.61 -1.11
N PRO A 218 23.08 -5.76 -1.79
CA PRO A 218 24.15 -6.72 -1.65
C PRO A 218 25.45 -6.12 -2.22
N ALA A 219 26.58 -6.59 -1.72
CA ALA A 219 27.86 -6.34 -2.35
C ALA A 219 27.99 -7.25 -3.58
N PHE A 220 28.31 -6.67 -4.73
CA PHE A 220 28.71 -7.43 -5.91
C PHE A 220 30.18 -7.87 -5.77
N THR A 221 30.53 -9.02 -6.34
CA THR A 221 31.94 -9.40 -6.50
C THR A 221 32.62 -8.45 -7.50
N SER A 222 33.92 -8.20 -7.36
CA SER A 222 34.68 -7.35 -8.27
C SER A 222 35.81 -8.15 -8.93
N PRO A 223 35.81 -8.36 -10.27
CA PRO A 223 34.81 -7.88 -11.22
C PRO A 223 33.53 -8.74 -11.20
N ASN A 224 32.37 -8.10 -11.32
CA ASN A 224 31.11 -8.79 -11.54
C ASN A 224 30.91 -8.98 -13.06
N THR A 225 30.73 -10.22 -13.48
CA THR A 225 30.55 -10.56 -14.90
C THR A 225 29.23 -11.27 -15.18
N THR A 226 28.45 -11.61 -14.14
CA THR A 226 27.28 -12.48 -14.29
C THR A 226 26.03 -12.02 -13.54
N GLN A 227 26.15 -11.11 -12.56
CA GLN A 227 25.09 -10.92 -11.57
C GLN A 227 24.40 -9.56 -11.66
N SER A 228 23.10 -9.58 -11.38
CA SER A 228 22.32 -8.42 -10.96
C SER A 228 21.66 -8.73 -9.61
N ALA A 229 21.29 -7.70 -8.85
CA ALA A 229 20.57 -7.89 -7.60
C ALA A 229 19.07 -7.69 -7.84
N ILE A 230 18.24 -8.69 -7.51
CA ILE A 230 16.80 -8.65 -7.76
C ILE A 230 16.04 -8.86 -6.46
N ARG A 231 15.01 -8.04 -6.27
CA ARG A 231 13.98 -8.19 -5.24
C ARG A 231 12.61 -8.34 -5.90
N LEU A 232 11.75 -9.16 -5.32
CA LEU A 232 10.35 -9.28 -5.74
C LEU A 232 9.43 -8.59 -4.73
N VAL A 233 8.47 -7.81 -5.24
CA VAL A 233 7.36 -7.25 -4.47
C VAL A 233 6.06 -7.67 -5.12
N GLN A 234 5.25 -8.43 -4.39
CA GLN A 234 3.89 -8.75 -4.81
C GLN A 234 2.96 -7.61 -4.34
N ALA A 235 2.52 -6.78 -5.27
CA ALA A 235 1.60 -5.66 -5.07
C ALA A 235 0.16 -5.93 -5.58
N SER A 236 -0.07 -7.01 -6.33
CA SER A 236 -1.38 -7.35 -6.89
C SER A 236 -2.32 -7.83 -5.77
N PRO A 237 -3.46 -7.18 -5.51
CA PRO A 237 -4.39 -7.61 -4.49
C PRO A 237 -4.83 -9.07 -4.69
N ARG A 238 -4.56 -9.92 -3.70
CA ARG A 238 -4.93 -11.33 -3.74
C ARG A 238 -5.16 -11.90 -2.34
N ASN A 239 -5.99 -12.93 -2.24
CA ASN A 239 -6.15 -13.70 -1.02
C ASN A 239 -4.84 -14.42 -0.67
N TYR A 240 -4.46 -14.39 0.61
CA TYR A 240 -3.23 -15.02 1.12
C TYR A 240 -3.21 -16.54 0.91
N THR A 241 -4.38 -17.18 0.73
CA THR A 241 -4.49 -18.61 0.42
C THR A 241 -4.21 -18.96 -1.04
N GLU A 242 -4.08 -17.96 -1.91
CA GLU A 242 -3.78 -18.13 -3.33
C GLU A 242 -2.45 -17.45 -3.64
N PRO A 243 -1.32 -17.92 -3.11
CA PRO A 243 -0.06 -17.22 -3.31
C PRO A 243 0.39 -17.28 -4.78
N LEU A 244 1.38 -16.46 -5.14
CA LEU A 244 1.94 -16.44 -6.50
C LEU A 244 3.33 -17.07 -6.55
N TRP A 245 3.65 -17.64 -7.70
CA TRP A 245 5.00 -18.06 -8.06
C TRP A 245 5.50 -17.16 -9.18
N VAL A 246 6.71 -16.64 -9.02
CA VAL A 246 7.29 -15.70 -9.99
C VAL A 246 8.67 -16.16 -10.38
N ARG A 247 8.93 -16.22 -11.68
CA ARG A 247 10.24 -16.56 -12.22
C ARG A 247 10.63 -15.64 -13.37
N LEU A 248 11.92 -15.59 -13.65
CA LEU A 248 12.47 -15.12 -14.92
C LEU A 248 12.70 -16.33 -15.81
N ASN A 249 12.04 -16.35 -16.96
CA ASN A 249 12.21 -17.38 -17.99
C ASN A 249 13.06 -16.79 -19.13
N PRO A 250 14.26 -17.33 -19.40
CA PRO A 250 15.14 -16.79 -20.44
C PRO A 250 14.48 -16.92 -21.83
N VAL A 251 14.65 -15.91 -22.67
CA VAL A 251 14.07 -15.88 -24.03
C VAL A 251 14.83 -16.79 -25.00
N SER A 252 16.13 -16.98 -24.81
CA SER A 252 16.98 -17.76 -25.71
C SER A 252 17.74 -18.86 -24.97
N THR A 253 18.89 -18.53 -24.40
CA THR A 253 19.74 -19.45 -23.65
C THR A 253 19.71 -19.09 -22.18
N GLY A 254 19.84 -20.08 -21.31
CA GLY A 254 20.11 -19.84 -19.89
C GLY A 254 19.20 -20.56 -18.93
N SER A 255 19.40 -20.24 -17.65
CA SER A 255 18.66 -20.87 -16.56
C SER A 255 17.44 -20.04 -16.17
N ILE A 256 16.36 -20.74 -15.87
CA ILE A 256 15.21 -20.15 -15.18
C ILE A 256 15.66 -19.66 -13.80
N ILE A 257 15.25 -18.45 -13.43
CA ILE A 257 15.54 -17.86 -12.12
C ILE A 257 14.24 -17.76 -11.32
N SER A 258 14.11 -18.51 -10.23
CA SER A 258 12.97 -18.36 -9.32
C SER A 258 13.13 -17.10 -8.48
N LEU A 259 12.21 -16.15 -8.61
CA LEU A 259 12.22 -14.91 -7.82
C LEU A 259 11.42 -15.02 -6.54
N GLY A 260 10.47 -15.95 -6.48
CA GLY A 260 9.70 -16.19 -5.26
C GLY A 260 8.77 -17.39 -5.37
N THR A 261 8.67 -18.12 -4.28
CA THR A 261 7.78 -19.26 -4.09
C THR A 261 6.69 -18.89 -3.10
N SER A 262 5.43 -19.15 -3.46
CA SER A 262 4.29 -18.87 -2.60
C SER A 262 4.29 -17.43 -2.04
N VAL A 263 4.51 -16.44 -2.90
CA VAL A 263 4.66 -15.03 -2.53
C VAL A 263 3.28 -14.43 -2.20
N PRO A 264 3.02 -14.04 -0.93
CA PRO A 264 1.74 -13.48 -0.54
C PRO A 264 1.62 -12.02 -0.99
N TYR A 265 0.39 -11.52 -1.06
CA TYR A 265 0.16 -10.10 -1.27
C TYR A 265 0.72 -9.27 -0.13
N ILE A 266 1.46 -8.21 -0.45
CA ILE A 266 2.24 -7.47 0.55
C ILE A 266 1.40 -6.75 1.60
N LEU A 267 0.14 -6.46 1.29
CA LEU A 267 -0.84 -5.94 2.24
C LEU A 267 -1.83 -7.02 2.73
N SER A 268 -1.68 -8.28 2.32
CA SER A 268 -2.46 -9.38 2.89
C SER A 268 -1.98 -9.69 4.30
N PHE A 269 -2.92 -9.91 5.21
CA PHE A 269 -2.61 -10.49 6.50
C PHE A 269 -2.48 -12.00 6.31
N ALA A 270 -1.31 -12.55 6.59
CA ALA A 270 -1.15 -13.99 6.69
C ALA A 270 -1.17 -14.34 8.18
N ASN A 271 -2.21 -15.09 8.56
CA ASN A 271 -2.40 -15.83 9.81
C ASN A 271 -3.29 -15.16 10.89
N PRO A 272 -4.56 -15.61 11.08
CA PRO A 272 -5.36 -15.24 12.25
C PRO A 272 -4.75 -15.70 13.59
N ASN A 273 -3.78 -16.61 13.57
CA ASN A 273 -3.14 -17.18 14.77
C ASN A 273 -1.63 -16.90 14.86
N GLY A 274 -1.08 -16.03 14.00
CA GLY A 274 0.35 -15.73 13.96
C GLY A 274 0.64 -14.32 14.44
N THR A 275 1.72 -14.15 15.21
CA THR A 275 2.30 -12.92 15.77
C THR A 275 2.72 -11.85 14.74
N ALA A 276 2.16 -11.86 13.52
CA ALA A 276 2.30 -10.78 12.56
C ALA A 276 1.33 -9.64 12.95
N ASN A 277 1.84 -8.74 13.81
CA ASN A 277 1.24 -7.50 14.28
C ASN A 277 0.72 -6.60 13.14
N PHE A 278 -0.49 -6.86 12.66
CA PHE A 278 -1.23 -5.90 11.84
C PHE A 278 -2.67 -5.78 12.33
N THR A 279 -2.91 -4.75 13.14
CA THR A 279 -4.25 -4.35 13.59
C THR A 279 -4.28 -2.83 13.68
N PRO A 280 -4.93 -2.06 12.77
CA PRO A 280 -5.76 -2.46 11.64
C PRO A 280 -5.18 -2.14 10.25
N SER A 281 -5.98 -2.62 9.30
CA SER A 281 -5.94 -2.48 7.86
C SER A 281 -5.78 -1.10 7.25
N VAL A 282 -5.94 0.00 7.99
CA VAL A 282 -6.31 1.30 7.41
C VAL A 282 -5.12 2.20 7.05
N GLY A 283 -3.90 1.72 7.24
CA GLY A 283 -2.67 2.52 7.18
C GLY A 283 -1.65 2.05 6.14
N SER A 284 -0.61 2.87 5.96
CA SER A 284 0.57 2.54 5.18
C SER A 284 1.54 1.70 6.02
N ARG A 285 2.32 0.83 5.38
CA ARG A 285 3.23 -0.11 6.06
C ARG A 285 4.68 0.34 5.90
N THR A 286 5.45 0.32 6.99
CA THR A 286 6.93 0.33 6.94
C THR A 286 7.39 -1.05 7.35
N VAL A 287 8.24 -1.70 6.55
CA VAL A 287 8.96 -2.89 7.00
C VAL A 287 10.37 -2.49 7.33
N THR A 288 10.66 -2.48 8.63
CA THR A 288 12.00 -2.22 9.17
C THR A 288 12.85 -3.50 9.25
N GLY A 289 12.30 -4.66 8.85
CA GLY A 289 12.92 -5.99 8.95
C GLY A 289 13.49 -6.54 7.64
N THR A 290 14.46 -7.45 7.78
CA THR A 290 15.29 -8.10 6.74
C THR A 290 14.56 -9.02 5.74
N GLY A 291 13.22 -9.09 5.77
CA GLY A 291 12.45 -10.12 5.06
C GLY A 291 12.34 -9.93 3.53
N ILE A 292 12.65 -8.74 3.00
CA ILE A 292 12.56 -8.47 1.55
C ILE A 292 13.82 -7.74 1.07
N ASN A 293 14.95 -8.44 1.15
CA ASN A 293 16.23 -7.96 0.64
C ASN A 293 16.39 -8.28 -0.85
N PHE A 294 17.28 -7.56 -1.51
CA PHE A 294 17.74 -7.95 -2.84
C PHE A 294 18.60 -9.22 -2.74
N THR A 295 18.47 -10.09 -3.73
CA THR A 295 19.25 -11.32 -3.88
C THR A 295 20.07 -11.23 -5.15
N LEU A 296 21.32 -11.68 -5.11
CA LEU A 296 22.15 -11.74 -6.31
C LEU A 296 21.66 -12.89 -7.20
N GLN A 297 21.39 -12.57 -8.47
CA GLN A 297 20.87 -13.49 -9.46
C GLN A 297 21.83 -13.50 -10.66
N ASN A 298 22.15 -14.70 -11.17
CA ASN A 298 22.97 -14.85 -12.36
C ASN A 298 22.14 -14.55 -13.60
N THR A 299 22.06 -13.28 -13.99
CA THR A 299 21.27 -12.81 -15.14
C THR A 299 22.04 -12.73 -16.44
N ASN A 300 23.37 -12.86 -16.39
CA ASN A 300 24.19 -12.97 -17.59
C ASN A 300 24.92 -14.31 -17.62
N ILE A 301 24.94 -14.93 -18.80
CA ILE A 301 25.65 -16.19 -19.05
C ILE A 301 26.72 -15.90 -20.10
N ALA A 302 27.96 -16.29 -19.80
CA ALA A 302 29.12 -16.01 -20.64
C ALA A 302 29.29 -14.51 -20.99
N SER A 303 28.98 -13.62 -20.04
CA SER A 303 29.10 -12.15 -20.18
C SER A 303 28.19 -11.50 -21.23
N VAL A 304 27.19 -12.21 -21.75
CA VAL A 304 26.16 -11.64 -22.64
C VAL A 304 24.90 -11.34 -21.81
N PRO A 305 24.38 -10.08 -21.84
CA PRO A 305 23.07 -9.77 -21.26
C PRO A 305 22.00 -10.66 -21.84
N ASN A 306 21.25 -11.32 -20.96
CA ASN A 306 20.15 -12.18 -21.39
C ASN A 306 18.81 -11.46 -21.23
N ASP A 307 17.94 -11.71 -22.18
CA ASP A 307 16.57 -11.26 -22.16
C ASP A 307 15.73 -12.27 -21.37
N TYR A 308 14.96 -11.79 -20.40
CA TYR A 308 14.05 -12.62 -19.61
C TYR A 308 12.61 -12.16 -19.76
N ARG A 309 11.68 -13.12 -19.80
CA ARG A 309 10.27 -12.86 -19.54
C ARG A 309 9.99 -13.10 -18.07
N ILE A 310 9.26 -12.18 -17.46
CA ILE A 310 8.73 -12.37 -16.11
C ILE A 310 7.46 -13.19 -16.26
N GLU A 311 7.45 -14.37 -15.66
CA GLU A 311 6.29 -15.26 -15.63
C GLU A 311 5.71 -15.32 -14.23
N VAL A 312 4.39 -15.20 -14.15
CA VAL A 312 3.62 -15.28 -12.91
C VAL A 312 2.67 -16.47 -13.02
N SER A 313 2.70 -17.35 -12.03
CA SER A 313 1.93 -18.59 -11.99
C SER A 313 1.12 -18.75 -10.71
N LYS A 314 0.06 -19.55 -10.79
CA LYS A 314 -0.77 -20.01 -9.65
C LYS A 314 -0.28 -21.33 -9.03
N ASP A 315 0.74 -21.95 -9.60
CA ASP A 315 1.33 -23.19 -9.10
C ASP A 315 2.85 -23.18 -9.21
N ALA A 316 3.50 -23.95 -8.34
CA ALA A 316 4.95 -24.07 -8.27
C ALA A 316 5.58 -24.66 -9.54
N GLY A 317 4.82 -25.48 -10.29
CA GLY A 317 5.28 -26.09 -11.54
C GLY A 317 5.22 -25.16 -12.74
N PHE A 318 4.66 -23.95 -12.58
CA PHE A 318 4.42 -23.02 -13.70
C PHE A 318 3.57 -23.65 -14.82
N THR A 319 2.61 -24.51 -14.45
CA THR A 319 1.65 -25.09 -15.40
C THR A 319 0.44 -24.18 -15.64
N GLN A 320 0.18 -23.24 -14.72
CA GLN A 320 -0.90 -22.26 -14.76
C GLN A 320 -0.35 -20.84 -14.79
N ILE A 321 0.36 -20.50 -15.87
CA ILE A 321 0.85 -19.14 -16.12
C ILE A 321 -0.34 -18.20 -16.35
N ILE A 322 -0.40 -17.12 -15.57
CA ILE A 322 -1.46 -16.10 -15.63
C ILE A 322 -0.95 -14.75 -16.12
N TYR A 323 0.37 -14.58 -16.26
CA TYR A 323 0.98 -13.43 -16.90
C TYR A 323 2.39 -13.77 -17.40
N THR A 324 2.73 -13.25 -18.57
CA THR A 324 4.07 -13.28 -19.17
C THR A 324 4.38 -11.88 -19.69
N SER A 325 5.50 -11.29 -19.27
CA SER A 325 5.93 -9.98 -19.78
C SER A 325 6.56 -10.06 -21.17
N ASP A 326 6.73 -8.89 -21.78
CA ASP A 326 7.74 -8.70 -22.82
C ASP A 326 9.16 -8.99 -22.28
N PRO A 327 10.13 -9.27 -23.17
CA PRO A 327 11.53 -9.44 -22.78
C PRO A 327 12.07 -8.22 -22.03
N VAL A 328 12.79 -8.46 -20.93
CA VAL A 328 13.47 -7.45 -20.11
C VAL A 328 14.92 -7.87 -19.89
N GLN A 329 15.84 -6.90 -19.98
CA GLN A 329 17.25 -7.09 -19.66
C GLN A 329 17.55 -6.68 -18.22
N PHE A 330 18.40 -7.47 -17.57
CA PHE A 330 18.96 -7.18 -16.26
C PHE A 330 20.47 -7.01 -16.40
N LEU A 331 20.93 -5.76 -16.32
CA LEU A 331 22.34 -5.41 -16.54
C LEU A 331 23.19 -5.82 -15.33
N LEU A 332 24.48 -6.07 -15.58
CA LEU A 332 25.47 -6.34 -14.54
C LEU A 332 25.58 -5.17 -13.55
N ASP A 333 25.85 -5.47 -12.29
CA ASP A 333 26.02 -4.49 -11.19
C ASP A 333 24.80 -3.60 -10.93
N LYS A 334 23.64 -3.95 -11.51
CA LYS A 334 22.39 -3.23 -11.31
C LYS A 334 21.48 -3.93 -10.32
N VAL A 335 20.71 -3.10 -9.62
CA VAL A 335 19.78 -3.49 -8.57
C VAL A 335 18.36 -3.21 -9.06
N TYR A 336 17.51 -4.22 -9.03
CA TYR A 336 16.15 -4.20 -9.57
C TYR A 336 15.11 -4.63 -8.55
N THR A 337 13.96 -3.96 -8.54
CA THR A 337 12.72 -4.50 -7.96
C THR A 337 11.78 -4.91 -9.07
N VAL A 338 11.36 -6.17 -9.07
CA VAL A 338 10.23 -6.68 -9.85
C VAL A 338 8.96 -6.51 -9.02
N VAL A 339 8.01 -5.72 -9.51
CA VAL A 339 6.73 -5.47 -8.84
C VAL A 339 5.60 -6.15 -9.63
N ILE A 340 4.96 -7.13 -9.03
CA ILE A 340 3.74 -7.74 -9.60
C ILE A 340 2.56 -6.87 -9.21
N ARG A 341 1.91 -6.23 -10.17
CA ARG A 341 0.85 -5.22 -9.99
C ARG A 341 -0.43 -5.61 -10.71
N GLY A 342 -1.49 -4.82 -10.53
CA GLY A 342 -2.78 -5.06 -11.17
C GLY A 342 -3.60 -6.14 -10.48
N VAL A 343 -4.59 -6.68 -11.18
CA VAL A 343 -5.55 -7.66 -10.67
C VAL A 343 -5.70 -8.81 -11.66
N GLU A 344 -5.69 -10.05 -11.18
CA GLU A 344 -5.98 -11.23 -12.04
C GLU A 344 -7.37 -11.13 -12.66
N GLY A 345 -7.46 -11.28 -13.98
CA GLY A 345 -8.71 -11.12 -14.73
C GLY A 345 -9.14 -9.65 -14.92
N GLY A 346 -8.37 -8.68 -14.42
CA GLY A 346 -8.55 -7.27 -14.76
C GLY A 346 -8.23 -6.99 -16.23
N THR A 347 -8.73 -5.87 -16.75
CA THR A 347 -8.49 -5.41 -18.13
C THR A 347 -7.78 -4.05 -18.16
N GLY A 348 -7.12 -3.73 -19.27
CA GLY A 348 -6.40 -2.46 -19.45
C GLY A 348 -5.37 -2.22 -18.35
N ASN A 349 -5.36 -1.02 -17.78
CA ASN A 349 -4.45 -0.66 -16.66
C ASN A 349 -4.72 -1.47 -15.37
N ARG A 350 -5.85 -2.15 -15.25
CA ARG A 350 -6.12 -3.00 -14.09
C ARG A 350 -5.68 -4.45 -14.28
N ALA A 351 -5.27 -4.84 -15.48
CA ALA A 351 -4.80 -6.19 -15.75
C ALA A 351 -3.56 -6.52 -14.92
N LEU A 352 -3.45 -7.78 -14.51
CA LEU A 352 -2.26 -8.31 -13.86
C LEU A 352 -1.05 -8.04 -14.75
N GLY A 353 0.02 -7.53 -14.16
CA GLY A 353 1.25 -7.23 -14.88
C GLY A 353 2.47 -7.19 -13.97
N ALA A 354 3.63 -6.98 -14.59
CA ALA A 354 4.88 -6.75 -13.88
C ALA A 354 5.50 -5.41 -14.29
N THR A 355 6.14 -4.75 -13.32
CA THR A 355 6.99 -3.59 -13.54
C THR A 355 8.38 -3.90 -13.02
N VAL A 356 9.41 -3.50 -13.76
CA VAL A 356 10.80 -3.58 -13.32
C VAL A 356 11.30 -2.17 -13.02
N VAL A 357 11.83 -1.97 -11.81
CA VAL A 357 12.36 -0.70 -11.35
C VAL A 357 13.85 -0.86 -11.08
N GLN A 358 14.69 -0.11 -11.80
CA GLN A 358 16.13 -0.06 -11.55
C GLN A 358 16.46 1.00 -10.50
N HIS A 359 17.38 0.67 -9.60
CA HIS A 359 17.69 1.48 -8.43
C HIS A 359 19.02 2.25 -8.51
N ASN A 360 19.96 1.86 -9.39
CA ASN A 360 21.31 2.42 -9.50
C ASN A 360 21.88 2.42 -10.92
#